data_AF-A0A951F7S2-F1
#
_entry.id   AF-A0A951F7S2-F1
#
_cell.length_a   1.000
_cell.length_b   1.000
_cell.length_c   1.000
_cell.angle_alpha   90.00
_cell.angle_beta   90.00
_cell.angle_gamma   90.00
#
_symmetry.space_group_name_H-M   'P 1'
#
loop_
_entity.id
_entity.type
_entity.pdbx_description
1 polymer ?
#
loop_
_entity_poly.entity_id
_entity_poly.type
_entity_poly.pdbx_seq_one_letter_code
_entity_poly.pdbx_strand_id
1 'polypeptide(L)'
;MKRPVAELAGLHLAGNAMLLWLGYYWLGIGESDAAHLAWSAAVVLALALGALWLHGTAMALFGESERRFGAAARTAFRHLAPLFVGAIAAGVLYGLLAWWHDSFGHKAFVIGSYATMKLRKPVAPARVLDGFEVVIWLLRWMAVPAILFRLGASVAVRGWAGFRLPWAAPRLGWLYGIAVCGLLVCAIWAPLKLIDWVPHAKEFGVQMASFVSRLGAGYLLFAGGLLAVEFLTSSGRPRASQANTVASP
;
A
#
# COMPACT_ATOMS: atom_id res chain seq x y z
N MET A 1 -20.26 -19.15 -1.01
CA MET A 1 -19.09 -18.25 -0.98
C MET A 1 -19.39 -16.73 -0.90
N LYS A 2 -20.64 -16.23 -1.02
CA LYS A 2 -20.91 -14.77 -1.10
C LYS A 2 -20.84 -13.99 0.22
N ARG A 3 -21.17 -14.62 1.35
CA ARG A 3 -21.29 -13.97 2.67
C ARG A 3 -20.00 -13.34 3.24
N PRO A 4 -18.82 -13.99 3.22
CA PRO A 4 -17.60 -13.42 3.81
C PRO A 4 -17.06 -12.21 3.04
N VAL A 5 -17.31 -12.13 1.72
CA VAL A 5 -16.85 -11.01 0.89
C VAL A 5 -17.68 -9.75 1.15
N ALA A 6 -19.00 -9.89 1.32
CA ALA A 6 -19.87 -8.77 1.66
C ALA A 6 -19.57 -8.21 3.05
N GLU A 7 -19.31 -9.09 4.03
CA GLU A 7 -18.89 -8.69 5.39
C GLU A 7 -17.55 -7.95 5.35
N LEU A 8 -16.57 -8.43 4.57
CA LEU A 8 -15.29 -7.74 4.39
C LEU A 8 -15.45 -6.38 3.69
N ALA A 9 -16.23 -6.31 2.62
CA ALA A 9 -16.48 -5.06 1.91
C ALA A 9 -17.16 -4.03 2.82
N GLY A 10 -18.16 -4.45 3.61
CA GLY A 10 -18.81 -3.60 4.60
C GLY A 10 -17.82 -3.12 5.68
N LEU A 11 -16.96 -4.01 6.18
CA LEU A 11 -15.90 -3.65 7.12
C LEU A 11 -14.95 -2.61 6.53
N HIS A 12 -14.49 -2.77 5.29
CA HIS A 12 -13.59 -1.81 4.65
C HIS A 12 -14.28 -0.49 4.32
N LEU A 13 -15.55 -0.50 3.94
CA LEU A 13 -16.31 0.74 3.71
C LEU A 13 -16.55 1.53 4.99
N ALA A 14 -16.88 0.87 6.10
CA ALA A 14 -17.05 1.57 7.38
C ALA A 14 -15.70 1.92 8.02
N GLY A 15 -14.76 0.97 8.00
CA GLY A 15 -13.44 1.08 8.61
C GLY A 15 -12.58 2.15 7.95
N ASN A 16 -12.49 2.20 6.61
CA ASN A 16 -11.72 3.25 5.94
C ASN A 16 -12.35 4.64 6.16
N ALA A 17 -13.68 4.75 6.22
CA ALA A 17 -14.35 6.01 6.51
C ALA A 17 -14.03 6.48 7.94
N MET A 18 -14.04 5.57 8.91
CA MET A 18 -13.64 5.85 10.29
C MET A 18 -12.16 6.24 10.37
N LEU A 19 -11.27 5.57 9.63
CA LEU A 19 -9.85 5.92 9.59
C LEU A 19 -9.59 7.28 8.95
N LEU A 20 -10.32 7.62 7.88
CA LEU A 20 -10.26 8.95 7.26
C LEU A 20 -10.74 10.03 8.22
N TRP A 21 -11.86 9.81 8.90
CA TRP A 21 -12.35 10.71 9.92
C TRP A 21 -11.36 10.88 11.08
N LEU A 22 -10.78 9.79 11.57
CA LEU A 22 -9.79 9.80 12.64
C LEU A 22 -8.51 10.53 12.20
N GLY A 23 -8.08 10.36 10.94
CA GLY A 23 -6.95 11.08 10.37
C GLY A 23 -7.23 12.58 10.25
N TYR A 24 -8.42 12.96 9.81
CA TYR A 24 -8.85 14.36 9.79
C TYR A 24 -8.88 14.96 11.20
N TYR A 25 -9.45 14.22 12.16
CA TYR A 25 -9.49 14.63 13.57
C TYR A 25 -8.08 14.82 14.12
N TRP A 26 -7.17 13.88 13.85
CA TRP A 26 -5.78 13.97 14.27
C TRP A 26 -5.08 15.23 13.76
N LEU A 27 -5.24 15.56 12.48
CA LEU A 27 -4.67 16.78 11.88
C LEU A 27 -5.22 18.08 12.51
N GLY A 28 -6.37 18.03 13.18
CA GLY A 28 -6.97 19.16 13.89
C GLY A 28 -6.51 19.31 15.34
N ILE A 29 -5.72 18.39 15.89
CA ILE A 29 -5.23 18.46 17.26
C ILE A 29 -4.07 19.47 17.31
N GLY A 30 -4.25 20.59 18.02
CA GLY A 30 -3.18 21.53 18.30
C GLY A 30 -2.23 21.00 19.37
N GLU A 31 -0.92 20.97 19.09
CA GLU A 31 0.11 20.48 20.02
C GLU A 31 0.61 21.62 20.93
N SER A 32 -0.29 22.17 21.76
CA SER A 32 0.00 23.32 22.62
C SER A 32 0.56 22.95 24.00
N ASP A 33 0.38 21.70 24.46
CA ASP A 33 0.92 21.20 25.73
C ASP A 33 1.22 19.69 25.67
N ALA A 34 1.82 19.17 26.74
CA ALA A 34 2.20 17.75 26.84
C ALA A 34 1.01 16.79 26.80
N ALA A 35 -0.17 17.21 27.29
CA ALA A 35 -1.37 16.38 27.27
C ALA A 35 -1.92 16.26 25.85
N HIS A 36 -1.95 17.37 25.09
CA HIS A 36 -2.33 17.38 23.68
C HIS A 36 -1.35 16.58 22.83
N LEU A 37 -0.04 16.64 23.11
CA LEU A 37 0.95 15.82 22.44
C LEU A 37 0.74 14.32 22.71
N ALA A 38 0.50 13.94 23.98
CA ALA A 38 0.20 12.55 24.34
C ALA A 38 -1.10 12.05 23.67
N TRP A 39 -2.10 12.92 23.59
CA TRP A 39 -3.37 12.62 22.90
C TRP A 39 -3.17 12.47 21.38
N SER A 40 -2.44 13.38 20.74
CA SER A 40 -2.03 13.29 19.33
C SER A 40 -1.35 11.95 19.05
N ALA A 41 -0.38 11.57 19.88
CA ALA A 41 0.32 10.28 19.77
C ALA A 41 -0.62 9.08 19.93
N ALA A 42 -1.55 9.12 20.89
CA ALA A 42 -2.53 8.05 21.09
C ALA A 42 -3.47 7.90 19.88
N VAL A 43 -3.90 9.00 19.28
CA VAL A 43 -4.76 9.01 18.09
C VAL A 43 -4.03 8.44 16.87
N VAL A 44 -2.76 8.84 16.64
CA VAL A 44 -1.93 8.26 15.56
C VAL A 44 -1.74 6.77 15.75
N LEU A 45 -1.46 6.34 16.98
CA LEU A 45 -1.30 4.93 17.28
C LEU A 45 -2.60 4.16 17.02
N ALA A 46 -3.75 4.69 17.44
CA ALA A 46 -5.06 4.10 17.16
C ALA A 46 -5.33 4.02 15.64
N LEU A 47 -4.99 5.07 14.88
CA LEU A 47 -5.11 5.09 13.42
C LEU A 47 -4.24 4.00 12.78
N ALA A 48 -2.96 3.93 13.17
CA ALA A 48 -2.02 2.94 12.63
C ALA A 48 -2.48 1.51 12.94
N LEU A 49 -2.84 1.22 14.20
CA LEU A 49 -3.32 -0.10 14.62
C LEU A 49 -4.65 -0.45 13.95
N GLY A 50 -5.57 0.50 13.81
CA GLY A 50 -6.84 0.32 13.12
C GLY A 50 -6.65 -0.01 11.64
N ALA A 51 -5.77 0.71 10.95
CA ALA A 51 -5.42 0.44 9.55
C ALA A 51 -4.79 -0.95 9.40
N LEU A 52 -3.79 -1.28 10.23
CA LEU A 52 -3.11 -2.59 10.17
C LEU A 52 -4.06 -3.74 10.45
N TRP A 53 -4.97 -3.58 11.41
CA TRP A 53 -5.97 -4.59 11.71
C TRP A 53 -6.98 -4.75 10.57
N LEU A 54 -7.48 -3.65 10.00
CA LEU A 54 -8.42 -3.65 8.89
C LEU A 54 -7.84 -4.36 7.66
N HIS A 55 -6.70 -3.87 7.18
CA HIS A 55 -6.02 -4.40 5.99
C HIS A 55 -5.43 -5.80 6.26
N GLY A 56 -4.94 -6.06 7.47
CA GLY A 56 -4.51 -7.39 7.90
C GLY A 56 -5.64 -8.42 7.91
N THR A 57 -6.87 -8.00 8.22
CA THR A 57 -8.06 -8.88 8.19
C THR A 57 -8.37 -9.32 6.75
N ALA A 58 -8.35 -8.41 5.78
CA ALA A 58 -8.51 -8.76 4.37
C ALA A 58 -7.43 -9.72 3.89
N MET A 59 -6.16 -9.42 4.16
CA MET A 59 -5.06 -10.28 3.75
C MET A 59 -5.14 -11.68 4.38
N ALA A 60 -5.47 -11.76 5.68
CA ALA A 60 -5.65 -13.02 6.39
C ALA A 60 -6.85 -13.83 5.88
N LEU A 61 -7.91 -13.16 5.40
CA LEU A 61 -9.10 -13.80 4.82
C LEU A 61 -8.82 -14.32 3.40
N PHE A 62 -8.12 -13.54 2.58
CA PHE A 62 -7.79 -13.91 1.20
C PHE A 62 -6.66 -14.93 1.09
N GLY A 63 -5.76 -14.99 2.08
CA GLY A 63 -4.65 -15.95 2.11
C GLY A 63 -5.05 -17.40 2.37
N GLU A 64 -6.24 -17.63 2.92
CA GLU A 64 -6.79 -18.97 3.17
C GLU A 64 -8.25 -19.05 2.71
N SER A 65 -8.50 -19.78 1.62
CA SER A 65 -9.79 -19.83 0.91
C SER A 65 -10.99 -20.27 1.74
N GLU A 66 -10.78 -20.97 2.86
CA GLU A 66 -11.85 -21.49 3.73
C GLU A 66 -12.00 -20.73 5.05
N ARG A 67 -11.18 -19.70 5.29
CA ARG A 67 -11.19 -19.01 6.57
C ARG A 67 -12.47 -18.19 6.73
N ARG A 68 -13.11 -18.31 7.90
CA ARG A 68 -14.28 -17.48 8.26
C ARG A 68 -13.83 -16.06 8.60
N PHE A 69 -14.65 -15.06 8.27
CA PHE A 69 -14.38 -13.64 8.53
C PHE A 69 -13.95 -13.37 10.00
N GLY A 70 -14.72 -13.84 10.99
CA GLY A 70 -14.38 -13.64 12.40
C GLY A 70 -13.06 -14.31 12.84
N ALA A 71 -12.67 -15.41 12.19
CA ALA A 71 -11.37 -16.05 12.44
C ALA A 71 -10.23 -15.24 11.82
N ALA A 72 -10.42 -14.68 10.62
CA ALA A 72 -9.46 -13.78 9.99
C ALA A 72 -9.24 -12.50 10.82
N ALA A 73 -10.32 -11.87 11.28
CA ALA A 73 -10.25 -10.66 12.11
C ALA A 73 -9.51 -10.89 13.44
N ARG A 74 -9.78 -12.04 14.09
CA ARG A 74 -9.06 -12.43 15.31
C ARG A 74 -7.59 -12.74 15.05
N THR A 75 -7.29 -13.34 13.90
CA THR A 75 -5.91 -13.65 13.50
C THR A 75 -5.13 -12.37 13.24
N ALA A 76 -5.69 -11.43 12.48
CA ALA A 76 -5.09 -10.12 12.24
C ALA A 76 -4.84 -9.36 13.56
N PHE A 77 -5.78 -9.42 14.50
CA PHE A 77 -5.60 -8.83 15.84
C PHE A 77 -4.44 -9.49 16.62
N ARG A 78 -4.34 -10.82 16.62
CA ARG A 78 -3.22 -11.54 17.25
C ARG A 78 -1.87 -11.21 16.60
N HIS A 79 -1.87 -10.90 15.31
CA HIS A 79 -0.67 -10.54 14.54
C HIS A 79 -0.47 -9.03 14.42
N LEU A 80 -1.15 -8.22 15.23
CA LEU A 80 -1.06 -6.77 15.15
C LEU A 80 0.34 -6.24 15.49
N ALA A 81 0.99 -6.80 16.52
CA ALA A 81 2.36 -6.44 16.89
C ALA A 81 3.37 -6.67 15.75
N PRO A 82 3.45 -7.86 15.12
CA PRO A 82 4.35 -8.03 13.97
C PRO A 82 3.94 -7.20 12.76
N LEU A 83 2.64 -6.96 12.50
CA LEU A 83 2.22 -6.03 11.45
C LEU A 83 2.71 -4.60 11.71
N PHE A 84 2.64 -4.14 12.96
CA PHE A 84 3.12 -2.83 13.37
C PHE A 84 4.63 -2.68 13.22
N VAL A 85 5.41 -3.70 13.62
CA VAL A 85 6.86 -3.74 13.37
C VAL A 85 7.16 -3.70 11.87
N GLY A 86 6.39 -4.43 11.05
CA GLY A 86 6.50 -4.39 9.60
C GLY A 86 6.23 -2.99 9.03
N ALA A 87 5.24 -2.28 9.57
CA ALA A 87 4.91 -0.91 9.16
C ALA A 87 6.02 0.09 9.53
N ILE A 88 6.61 -0.03 10.72
CA ILE A 88 7.77 0.78 11.13
C ILE A 88 8.94 0.50 10.19
N ALA A 89 9.26 -0.77 9.92
CA ALA A 89 10.33 -1.15 9.01
C ALA A 89 10.10 -0.62 7.59
N ALA A 90 8.86 -0.64 7.11
CA ALA A 90 8.48 -0.01 5.85
C ALA A 90 8.72 1.51 5.88
N GLY A 91 8.32 2.20 6.95
CA GLY A 91 8.56 3.62 7.14
C GLY A 91 10.05 3.97 7.13
N VAL A 92 10.88 3.21 7.85
CA VAL A 92 12.34 3.35 7.83
C VAL A 92 12.90 3.12 6.42
N LEU A 93 12.43 2.09 5.71
CA LEU A 93 12.85 1.82 4.33
C LEU A 93 12.53 2.99 3.40
N TYR A 94 11.32 3.53 3.44
CA TYR A 94 10.96 4.72 2.66
C TYR A 94 11.76 5.95 3.06
N GLY A 95 12.03 6.14 4.36
CA GLY A 95 12.90 7.22 4.86
C GLY A 95 14.32 7.09 4.35
N LEU A 96 14.89 5.89 4.34
CA LEU A 96 16.22 5.62 3.77
C LEU A 96 16.24 5.85 2.26
N LEU A 97 15.19 5.46 1.53
CA LEU A 97 15.07 5.74 0.09
C LEU A 97 15.01 7.24 -0.17
N ALA A 98 14.26 8.00 0.63
CA ALA A 98 14.16 9.45 0.51
C ALA A 98 15.50 10.14 0.83
N TRP A 99 16.13 9.75 1.94
CA TRP A 99 17.46 10.24 2.30
C TRP A 99 18.51 9.92 1.22
N TRP A 100 18.43 8.71 0.65
CA TRP A 100 19.33 8.30 -0.43
C TRP A 100 19.12 9.14 -1.68
N HIS A 101 17.87 9.40 -2.06
CA HIS A 101 17.49 10.30 -3.15
C HIS A 101 18.10 11.70 -2.97
N ASP A 102 17.93 12.29 -1.79
CA ASP A 102 18.39 13.67 -1.51
C ASP A 102 19.92 13.78 -1.46
N SER A 103 20.61 12.67 -1.18
CA SER A 103 22.07 12.61 -1.14
C SER A 103 22.76 12.63 -2.52
N PHE A 104 22.01 12.57 -3.63
CA PHE A 104 22.59 12.42 -4.98
C PHE A 104 22.99 13.71 -5.68
N GLY A 105 22.55 14.89 -5.25
CA GLY A 105 22.82 16.16 -5.95
C GLY A 105 24.30 16.37 -6.29
N HIS A 106 25.19 16.21 -5.29
CA HIS A 106 26.64 16.34 -5.50
C HIS A 106 27.29 15.11 -6.16
N LYS A 107 26.73 13.91 -5.93
CA LYS A 107 27.30 12.64 -6.43
C LYS A 107 27.07 12.42 -7.92
N ALA A 108 25.98 12.95 -8.48
CA ALA A 108 25.69 12.84 -9.90
C ALA A 108 26.72 13.56 -10.78
N PHE A 109 27.34 14.63 -10.28
CA PHE A 109 28.44 15.31 -10.97
C PHE A 109 29.69 14.42 -11.06
N VAL A 110 30.04 13.72 -9.97
CA VAL A 110 31.17 12.77 -9.94
C VAL A 110 30.92 11.58 -10.87
N ILE A 111 29.70 11.04 -10.86
CA ILE A 111 29.32 9.93 -11.74
C ILE A 111 29.32 10.35 -13.21
N GLY A 112 28.79 11.54 -13.54
CA GLY A 112 28.81 12.08 -14.90
C GLY A 112 30.23 12.34 -15.42
N SER A 113 31.12 12.84 -14.54
CA SER A 113 32.55 13.03 -14.86
C SER A 113 33.26 11.69 -15.10
N TYR A 114 33.06 10.70 -14.23
CA TYR A 114 33.62 9.36 -14.40
C TYR A 114 33.08 8.67 -15.66
N ALA A 115 31.78 8.77 -15.93
CA ALA A 115 31.16 8.21 -17.13
C ALA A 115 31.70 8.86 -18.41
N THR A 116 31.90 10.18 -18.39
CA THR A 116 32.52 10.91 -19.51
C THR A 116 33.95 10.43 -19.76
N MET A 117 34.73 10.22 -18.70
CA MET A 117 36.10 9.72 -18.79
C MET A 117 36.18 8.29 -19.34
N LYS A 118 35.27 7.39 -18.94
CA LYS A 118 35.27 5.99 -19.39
C LYS A 118 34.64 5.78 -20.77
N LEU A 119 33.55 6.48 -21.07
CA LEU A 119 32.81 6.34 -22.32
C LEU A 119 33.39 7.22 -23.45
N ARG A 120 34.32 8.13 -23.13
CA ARG A 120 34.90 9.13 -24.04
C ARG A 120 33.84 9.93 -24.83
N LYS A 121 32.64 10.04 -24.25
CA LYS A 121 31.51 10.82 -24.76
C LYS A 121 31.02 11.71 -23.62
N PRO A 122 30.74 12.99 -23.85
CA PRO A 122 30.25 13.88 -22.81
C PRO A 122 28.90 13.37 -22.29
N VAL A 123 28.86 12.99 -21.02
CA VAL A 123 27.63 12.64 -20.30
C VAL A 123 27.30 13.80 -19.39
N ALA A 124 26.25 14.55 -19.73
CA ALA A 124 25.77 15.64 -18.90
C ALA A 124 25.32 15.09 -17.52
N PRO A 125 25.76 15.68 -16.39
CA PRO A 125 25.32 15.29 -15.06
C PRO A 125 23.79 15.30 -14.89
N ALA A 126 23.09 16.18 -15.62
CA ALA A 126 21.63 16.21 -15.67
C ALA A 126 21.03 14.88 -16.14
N ARG A 127 21.55 14.26 -17.21
CA ARG A 127 21.05 12.95 -17.68
C ARG A 127 21.29 11.82 -16.69
N VAL A 128 22.34 11.94 -15.88
CA VAL A 128 22.62 10.98 -14.81
C VAL A 128 21.57 11.14 -13.70
N LEU A 129 21.27 12.38 -13.30
CA LEU A 129 20.20 12.67 -12.34
C LEU A 129 18.84 12.15 -12.83
N ASP A 130 18.45 12.45 -14.07
CA ASP A 130 17.18 11.98 -14.65
C ASP A 130 17.07 10.45 -14.61
N GLY A 131 18.17 9.75 -14.95
CA GLY A 131 18.23 8.29 -14.89
C GLY A 131 18.08 7.75 -13.46
N PHE A 132 18.75 8.35 -12.49
CA PHE A 132 18.62 7.98 -11.07
C PHE A 132 17.22 8.27 -10.54
N GLU A 133 16.60 9.38 -10.91
CA GLU A 133 15.23 9.72 -10.55
C GLU A 133 14.27 8.64 -11.03
N VAL A 134 14.38 8.22 -12.30
CA VAL A 134 13.58 7.11 -12.84
C VAL A 134 13.81 5.82 -12.05
N VAL A 135 15.06 5.47 -11.72
CA VAL A 135 15.34 4.24 -10.94
C VAL A 135 14.74 4.31 -9.53
N ILE A 136 14.91 5.43 -8.82
CA ILE A 136 14.36 5.62 -7.48
C ILE A 136 12.83 5.63 -7.54
N TRP A 137 12.25 6.25 -8.55
CA TRP A 137 10.82 6.24 -8.80
C TRP A 137 10.30 4.82 -8.99
N LEU A 138 10.95 4.01 -9.84
CA LEU A 138 10.60 2.60 -10.04
C LEU A 138 10.74 1.78 -8.76
N LEU A 139 11.81 2.02 -7.98
CA LEU A 139 12.02 1.33 -6.71
C LEU A 139 10.92 1.68 -5.70
N ARG A 140 10.62 2.97 -5.54
CA ARG A 140 9.66 3.52 -4.58
C ARG A 140 8.22 3.13 -4.90
N TRP A 141 7.85 3.09 -6.17
CA TRP A 141 6.45 2.87 -6.57
C TRP A 141 6.16 1.47 -7.10
N MET A 142 7.18 0.71 -7.53
CA MET A 142 6.98 -0.65 -8.03
C MET A 142 7.57 -1.72 -7.13
N ALA A 143 8.88 -1.68 -6.90
CA ALA A 143 9.56 -2.79 -6.24
C ALA A 143 9.22 -2.85 -4.74
N VAL A 144 9.34 -1.72 -4.03
CA VAL A 144 9.15 -1.66 -2.58
C VAL A 144 7.70 -1.98 -2.18
N PRO A 145 6.65 -1.36 -2.77
CA PRO A 145 5.27 -1.73 -2.45
C PRO A 145 4.99 -3.21 -2.71
N ALA A 146 5.39 -3.75 -3.87
CA ALA A 146 5.14 -5.14 -4.22
C ALA A 146 5.76 -6.12 -3.21
N ILE A 147 6.97 -5.83 -2.71
CA ILE A 147 7.63 -6.65 -1.68
C ILE A 147 6.92 -6.48 -0.33
N LEU A 148 6.63 -5.24 0.08
CA LEU A 148 6.01 -4.93 1.36
C LEU A 148 4.59 -5.50 1.48
N PHE A 149 3.76 -5.41 0.44
CA PHE A 149 2.42 -6.00 0.45
C PHE A 149 2.49 -7.51 0.63
N ARG A 150 3.46 -8.18 -0.03
CA ARG A 150 3.63 -9.63 0.09
C ARG A 150 4.12 -10.03 1.48
N LEU A 151 5.05 -9.27 2.04
CA LEU A 151 5.49 -9.43 3.42
C LEU A 151 4.32 -9.24 4.39
N GLY A 152 3.53 -8.18 4.19
CA GLY A 152 2.32 -7.88 4.96
C GLY A 152 1.32 -9.02 4.93
N ALA A 153 1.07 -9.61 3.75
CA ALA A 153 0.18 -10.76 3.62
C ALA A 153 0.73 -12.01 4.35
N SER A 154 2.03 -12.27 4.23
CA SER A 154 2.71 -13.35 4.97
C SER A 154 2.60 -13.17 6.49
N VAL A 155 2.85 -11.95 6.98
CA VAL A 155 2.76 -11.60 8.40
C VAL A 155 1.32 -11.62 8.90
N ALA A 156 0.35 -11.17 8.12
CA ALA A 156 -1.07 -11.21 8.47
C ALA A 156 -1.53 -12.64 8.74
N VAL A 157 -1.04 -13.62 7.97
CA VAL A 157 -1.40 -15.04 8.13
C VAL A 157 -0.56 -15.74 9.20
N ARG A 158 0.75 -15.46 9.30
CA ARG A 158 1.71 -16.25 10.09
C ARG A 158 2.34 -15.51 11.28
N GLY A 159 2.00 -14.25 11.50
CA GLY A 159 2.60 -13.40 12.54
C GLY A 159 4.10 -13.25 12.35
N TRP A 160 4.87 -13.40 13.43
CA TRP A 160 6.34 -13.29 13.43
C TRP A 160 7.03 -14.25 12.47
N ALA A 161 6.47 -15.45 12.26
CA ALA A 161 7.02 -16.39 11.28
C ALA A 161 6.85 -15.90 9.84
N GLY A 162 5.95 -14.95 9.58
CA GLY A 162 5.72 -14.34 8.28
C GLY A 162 6.90 -13.51 7.76
N PHE A 163 7.77 -13.02 8.65
CA PHE A 163 9.03 -12.35 8.28
C PHE A 163 10.06 -13.30 7.68
N ARG A 164 9.92 -14.61 7.90
CA ARG A 164 10.74 -15.65 7.26
C ARG A 164 10.23 -15.86 5.84
N LEU A 165 10.41 -14.87 4.98
CA LEU A 165 10.20 -15.03 3.55
C LEU A 165 11.20 -16.08 3.05
N PRO A 166 10.76 -17.19 2.43
CA PRO A 166 11.66 -17.97 1.62
C PRO A 166 12.06 -17.06 0.45
N TRP A 167 13.34 -16.68 0.40
CA TRP A 167 13.97 -16.05 -0.76
C TRP A 167 13.77 -16.86 -2.05
N ALA A 168 13.31 -18.12 -1.93
CA ALA A 168 12.95 -19.06 -2.98
C ALA A 168 11.49 -18.97 -3.47
N ALA A 169 10.74 -17.91 -3.18
CA ALA A 169 9.40 -17.77 -3.76
C ALA A 169 9.51 -17.36 -5.25
N PRO A 170 8.87 -18.09 -6.19
CA PRO A 170 9.19 -18.05 -7.61
C PRO A 170 8.90 -16.67 -8.21
N ARG A 171 9.83 -16.24 -9.08
CA ARG A 171 9.73 -15.11 -10.05
C ARG A 171 8.63 -14.12 -9.69
N LEU A 172 8.97 -13.03 -9.00
CA LEU A 172 8.16 -11.82 -9.00
C LEU A 172 7.98 -11.44 -10.48
N GLY A 173 6.84 -11.83 -11.06
CA GLY A 173 6.55 -11.43 -12.42
C GLY A 173 6.53 -9.92 -12.42
N TRP A 174 7.29 -9.28 -13.30
CA TRP A 174 7.22 -7.84 -13.54
C TRP A 174 5.74 -7.38 -13.70
N LEU A 175 4.89 -8.25 -14.23
CA LEU A 175 3.43 -8.11 -14.29
C LEU A 175 2.73 -7.94 -12.93
N TYR A 176 3.14 -8.66 -11.88
CA TYR A 176 2.59 -8.47 -10.53
C TYR A 176 2.97 -7.09 -9.99
N GLY A 177 4.25 -6.69 -10.16
CA GLY A 177 4.70 -5.36 -9.80
C GLY A 177 3.85 -4.29 -10.49
N ILE A 178 3.71 -4.37 -11.83
CA ILE A 178 2.85 -3.47 -12.60
C ILE A 178 1.40 -3.48 -12.12
N ALA A 179 0.83 -4.65 -11.83
CA ALA A 179 -0.55 -4.74 -11.36
C ALA A 179 -0.72 -4.06 -9.98
N VAL A 180 0.20 -4.27 -9.05
CA VAL A 180 0.21 -3.56 -7.75
C VAL A 180 0.32 -2.06 -7.97
N CYS A 181 1.23 -1.59 -8.84
CA CYS A 181 1.35 -0.17 -9.16
C CYS A 181 0.07 0.40 -9.76
N GLY A 182 -0.50 -0.28 -10.76
CA GLY A 182 -1.71 0.15 -11.43
C GLY A 182 -2.87 0.27 -10.43
N LEU A 183 -3.01 -0.71 -9.54
CA LEU A 183 -4.03 -0.67 -8.49
C LEU A 183 -3.76 0.42 -7.44
N LEU A 184 -2.50 0.70 -7.09
CA LEU A 184 -2.15 1.83 -6.21
C LEU A 184 -2.44 3.18 -6.88
N VAL A 185 -2.20 3.32 -8.19
CA VAL A 185 -2.60 4.50 -8.96
C VAL A 185 -4.12 4.64 -8.96
N CYS A 186 -4.86 3.54 -9.15
CA CYS A 186 -6.31 3.53 -9.06
C CYS A 186 -6.83 3.84 -7.65
N ALA A 187 -6.12 3.42 -6.60
CA ALA A 187 -6.53 3.62 -5.22
C ALA A 187 -6.17 5.02 -4.69
N ILE A 188 -5.08 5.63 -5.15
CA ILE A 188 -4.56 6.89 -4.57
C ILE A 188 -4.70 8.04 -5.57
N TRP A 189 -4.13 7.90 -6.77
CA TRP A 189 -4.04 9.02 -7.72
C TRP A 189 -5.38 9.31 -8.41
N ALA A 190 -6.09 8.29 -8.86
CA ALA A 190 -7.37 8.47 -9.56
C ALA A 190 -8.45 9.14 -8.68
N PRO A 191 -8.62 8.78 -7.39
CA PRO A 191 -9.55 9.48 -6.50
C PRO A 191 -9.20 10.95 -6.31
N LEU A 192 -7.92 11.28 -6.12
CA LEU A 192 -7.46 12.67 -5.98
C LEU A 192 -7.78 13.47 -7.25
N LYS A 193 -7.49 12.91 -8.43
CA LYS A 193 -7.84 13.58 -9.69
C LYS A 193 -9.33 13.74 -9.92
N LEU A 194 -10.15 12.78 -9.48
CA LEU A 194 -11.60 12.88 -9.56
C LEU A 194 -12.14 13.99 -8.66
N ILE A 195 -11.57 14.16 -7.47
CA ILE A 195 -11.94 15.20 -6.51
C ILE A 195 -11.47 16.58 -7.01
N ASP A 196 -10.28 16.67 -7.60
CA ASP A 196 -9.73 17.91 -8.16
C ASP A 196 -10.48 18.37 -9.43
N TRP A 197 -11.14 17.46 -10.14
CA TRP A 197 -11.84 17.78 -11.38
C TRP A 197 -13.14 18.54 -11.12
N VAL A 198 -13.11 19.87 -11.16
CA VAL A 198 -14.30 20.72 -10.94
C VAL A 198 -15.04 20.98 -12.26
N PRO A 199 -16.24 20.40 -12.47
CA PRO A 199 -17.06 20.73 -13.63
C PRO A 199 -17.66 22.13 -13.48
N HIS A 200 -17.76 22.85 -14.59
CA HIS A 200 -18.38 24.18 -14.61
C HIS A 200 -19.90 24.04 -14.54
N ALA A 201 -20.49 24.39 -13.40
CA ALA A 201 -21.94 24.44 -13.21
C ALA A 201 -22.36 25.81 -12.69
N LYS A 202 -23.48 26.34 -13.19
CA LYS A 202 -23.98 27.68 -12.84
C LYS A 202 -24.70 27.72 -11.49
N GLU A 203 -25.19 26.58 -11.01
CA GLU A 203 -26.00 26.48 -9.80
C GLU A 203 -25.21 25.79 -8.67
N PHE A 204 -25.29 26.36 -7.47
CA PHE A 204 -24.63 25.81 -6.28
C PHE A 204 -25.08 24.38 -5.94
N GLY A 205 -26.38 24.07 -6.11
CA GLY A 205 -26.91 22.72 -5.84
C GLY A 205 -26.27 21.66 -6.72
N VAL A 206 -26.06 21.96 -8.00
CA VAL A 206 -25.39 21.07 -8.96
C VAL A 206 -23.90 20.94 -8.64
N GLN A 207 -23.25 22.02 -8.21
CA GLN A 207 -21.85 21.97 -7.76
C GLN A 207 -21.70 21.06 -6.53
N MET A 208 -22.59 21.19 -5.53
CA MET A 208 -22.58 20.37 -4.32
C MET A 208 -22.86 18.89 -4.63
N ALA A 209 -23.88 18.60 -5.44
CA ALA A 209 -24.19 17.23 -5.85
C ALA A 209 -23.04 16.60 -6.66
N SER A 210 -22.39 17.36 -7.54
CA SER A 210 -21.19 16.93 -8.25
C SER A 210 -20.04 16.65 -7.29
N PHE A 211 -19.80 17.52 -6.32
CA PHE A 211 -18.74 17.31 -5.34
C PHE A 211 -18.98 16.05 -4.50
N VAL A 212 -20.19 15.87 -3.95
CA VAL A 212 -20.55 14.69 -3.14
C VAL A 212 -20.44 13.40 -3.96
N SER A 213 -20.89 13.40 -5.21
CA SER A 213 -20.79 12.21 -6.06
C SER A 213 -19.34 11.88 -6.43
N ARG A 214 -18.50 12.87 -6.73
CA ARG A 214 -17.06 12.69 -7.00
C ARG A 214 -16.30 12.20 -5.77
N LEU A 215 -16.62 12.76 -4.60
CA LEU A 215 -16.06 12.31 -3.32
C LEU A 215 -16.46 10.85 -3.03
N GLY A 216 -17.75 10.51 -3.19
CA GLY A 216 -18.24 9.15 -3.01
C GLY A 216 -17.62 8.15 -3.98
N ALA A 217 -17.54 8.49 -5.27
CA ALA A 217 -16.88 7.65 -6.27
C ALA A 217 -15.37 7.50 -6.00
N GLY A 218 -14.69 8.59 -5.63
CA GLY A 218 -13.27 8.57 -5.25
C GLY A 218 -13.03 7.68 -4.03
N TYR A 219 -13.91 7.75 -3.03
CA TYR A 219 -13.85 6.88 -1.85
C TYR A 219 -14.03 5.39 -2.20
N LEU A 220 -14.99 5.06 -3.07
CA LEU A 220 -15.19 3.68 -3.53
C LEU A 220 -14.00 3.16 -4.34
N LEU A 221 -13.37 4.01 -5.16
CA LEU A 221 -12.15 3.67 -5.89
C LEU A 221 -10.97 3.42 -4.94
N PHE A 222 -10.81 4.25 -3.91
CA PHE A 222 -9.80 4.05 -2.87
C PHE A 222 -10.01 2.73 -2.13
N ALA A 223 -11.19 2.51 -1.55
CA ALA A 223 -11.47 1.30 -0.77
C ALA A 223 -11.43 0.02 -1.62
N GLY A 224 -12.01 0.06 -2.82
CA GLY A 224 -12.02 -1.06 -3.76
C GLY A 224 -10.65 -1.37 -4.34
N GLY A 225 -9.87 -0.33 -4.67
CA GLY A 225 -8.51 -0.47 -5.17
C GLY A 225 -7.57 -1.12 -4.15
N LEU A 226 -7.63 -0.68 -2.88
CA LEU A 226 -6.85 -1.29 -1.79
C LEU A 226 -7.25 -2.75 -1.55
N LEU A 227 -8.56 -3.05 -1.49
CA LEU A 227 -9.06 -4.42 -1.38
C LEU A 227 -8.59 -5.31 -2.54
N ALA A 228 -8.53 -4.77 -3.76
CA ALA A 228 -8.03 -5.49 -4.93
C ALA A 228 -6.52 -5.79 -4.82
N VAL A 229 -5.72 -4.87 -4.27
CA VAL A 229 -4.29 -5.11 -3.99
C VAL A 229 -4.12 -6.23 -2.98
N GLU A 230 -4.90 -6.21 -1.90
CA GLU A 230 -4.86 -7.22 -0.84
C GLU A 230 -5.27 -8.59 -1.37
N PHE A 231 -6.32 -8.64 -2.18
CA PHE A 231 -6.75 -9.84 -2.87
C PHE A 231 -5.64 -10.36 -3.78
N LEU A 232 -5.12 -9.55 -4.69
CA LEU A 232 -4.06 -9.94 -5.64
C LEU A 232 -2.81 -10.48 -4.92
N THR A 233 -2.47 -9.87 -3.78
CA THR A 233 -1.25 -10.22 -3.03
C THR A 233 -1.42 -11.47 -2.17
N SER A 234 -2.60 -11.65 -1.59
CA SER A 234 -2.87 -12.74 -0.65
C SER A 234 -3.35 -14.02 -1.35
N SER A 235 -4.10 -13.87 -2.44
CA SER A 235 -4.65 -14.99 -3.23
C SER A 235 -3.63 -15.70 -4.12
N GLY A 236 -2.32 -15.49 -3.87
CA GLY A 236 -1.21 -15.92 -4.72
C GLY A 236 -1.55 -17.20 -5.48
N ARG A 237 -1.70 -17.06 -6.81
CA ARG A 237 -2.34 -17.99 -7.77
C ARG A 237 -2.75 -19.33 -7.17
N PRO A 238 -4.03 -19.76 -7.27
CA PRO A 238 -4.46 -21.04 -6.74
C PRO A 238 -3.43 -22.11 -7.15
N ARG A 239 -2.82 -22.76 -6.15
CA ARG A 239 -2.04 -23.97 -6.42
C ARG A 239 -2.97 -24.83 -7.25
N ALA A 240 -2.57 -25.15 -8.48
CA ALA A 240 -3.27 -26.11 -9.29
C ALA A 240 -3.32 -27.41 -8.47
N SER A 241 -4.39 -27.58 -7.70
CA SER A 241 -4.70 -28.78 -6.95
C SER A 241 -5.29 -29.77 -7.94
N GLN A 242 -4.48 -30.13 -8.94
CA GLN A 242 -4.60 -31.40 -9.62
C GLN A 242 -3.20 -31.97 -9.63
N ALA A 243 -2.91 -32.72 -8.57
CA ALA A 243 -1.98 -33.82 -8.74
C ALA A 243 -2.56 -34.65 -9.90
N ASN A 244 -1.77 -34.84 -10.96
CA ASN A 244 -2.06 -35.83 -11.98
C ASN A 244 -2.37 -37.15 -11.26
N THR A 245 -3.64 -37.48 -11.11
CA THR A 245 -4.07 -38.85 -10.86
C THR A 245 -3.82 -39.58 -12.17
N VAL A 246 -2.58 -40.04 -12.35
CA VAL A 246 -2.30 -41.13 -13.27
C VAL A 246 -3.15 -42.29 -12.75
N ALA A 247 -4.16 -42.68 -13.53
CA ALA A 247 -4.87 -43.91 -13.28
C ALA A 247 -3.84 -45.05 -13.32
N SER A 248 -3.66 -45.75 -12.20
CA SER A 248 -2.95 -47.02 -12.21
C SER A 248 -3.82 -48.04 -12.97
N PRO A 249 -3.22 -48.86 -13.85
CA PRO A 249 -3.93 -49.88 -14.61
C PRO A 249 -4.49 -50.99 -13.73
#